data_AF-A0A357ZY97-F1
#
_entry.id   AF-A0A357ZY97-F1
#
_cell.length_a   1.000
_cell.length_b   1.000
_cell.length_c   1.000
_cell.angle_alpha   90.00
_cell.angle_beta   90.00
_cell.angle_gamma   90.00
#
_symmetry.space_group_name_H-M   'P 1'
#
loop_
_entity.id
_entity.type
_entity.pdbx_description
1 polymer ?
#
loop_
_entity_poly.entity_id
_entity_poly.type
_entity_poly.pdbx_seq_one_letter_code
_entity_poly.pdbx_strand_id
1 'polypeptide(L)'
;MTFPSEPPLPPHAQPPTTPPPLPPPPTSSDPQASIIRWGLGDVFIGLALWIVGGIVASIILIATGDGSDSSLTELSLGALTISMVCGWPGFLGWPVVATYWKGQRSLRLDFGLDFRPIDLAWGLVGGFVALVLSTLGGIVWVLISSDPSPSNTEFLPTKPSVLTAFVIFFLVAICTPVVEELFFRGLFFRALGRRWNLATGVIISSLVF
;
A
#
# COMPACT_ATOMS: atom_id res chain seq x y z
N MET A 1 52.80 80.22 35.09
CA MET A 1 53.02 79.28 33.98
C MET A 1 52.05 78.12 34.18
N THR A 2 51.00 78.08 33.38
CA THR A 2 49.93 77.07 33.43
C THR A 2 50.23 75.98 32.40
N PHE A 3 50.42 74.75 32.84
CA PHE A 3 50.60 73.59 31.94
C PHE A 3 49.27 73.26 31.24
N PRO A 4 49.28 72.85 29.95
CA PRO A 4 48.07 72.38 29.29
C PRO A 4 47.66 71.01 29.86
N SER A 5 46.38 70.85 30.19
CA SER A 5 45.78 69.56 30.55
C SER A 5 45.76 68.62 29.34
N GLU A 6 46.35 67.44 29.49
CA GLU A 6 46.29 66.35 28.51
C GLU A 6 44.82 65.93 28.26
N PRO A 7 44.40 65.72 27.00
CA PRO A 7 43.05 65.22 26.72
C PRO A 7 42.90 63.77 27.21
N PRO A 8 41.70 63.35 27.63
CA PRO A 8 41.47 62.00 28.12
C PRO A 8 41.68 60.96 27.01
N LEU A 9 42.37 59.87 27.36
CA LEU A 9 42.58 58.72 26.47
C LEU A 9 41.23 58.14 26.01
N PRO A 10 41.09 57.75 24.72
CA PRO A 10 39.89 57.09 24.24
C PRO A 10 39.67 55.75 24.94
N PRO A 11 38.40 55.31 25.12
CA PRO A 11 38.10 54.03 25.77
C PRO A 11 38.76 52.88 25.02
N HIS A 12 39.46 52.00 25.74
CA HIS A 12 39.97 50.75 25.16
C HIS A 12 38.81 49.97 24.53
N ALA A 13 38.95 49.61 23.25
CA ALA A 13 37.99 48.74 22.57
C ALA A 13 37.87 47.44 23.37
N GLN A 14 36.66 47.09 23.81
CA GLN A 14 36.43 45.82 24.47
C GLN A 14 36.79 44.69 23.50
N PRO A 15 37.53 43.65 23.94
CA PRO A 15 37.79 42.49 23.10
C PRO A 15 36.45 41.88 22.67
N PRO A 16 36.35 41.30 21.46
CA PRO A 16 35.10 40.77 20.95
C PRO A 16 34.53 39.76 21.93
N THR A 17 33.31 40.03 22.40
CA THR A 17 32.53 39.13 23.24
C THR A 17 32.52 37.75 22.59
N THR A 18 32.86 36.71 23.36
CA THR A 18 32.74 35.31 22.93
C THR A 18 31.41 35.08 22.21
N PRO A 19 31.39 34.40 21.05
CA PRO A 19 30.15 34.08 20.37
C PRO A 19 29.18 33.40 21.34
N PRO A 20 27.86 33.67 21.26
CA PRO A 20 26.90 32.96 22.07
C PRO A 20 27.13 31.45 21.92
N PRO A 21 26.98 30.67 23.01
CA PRO A 21 27.11 29.22 22.94
C PRO A 21 26.24 28.71 21.81
N LEU A 22 26.81 27.88 20.92
CA LEU A 22 26.03 27.23 19.87
C LEU A 22 24.81 26.57 20.53
N PRO A 23 23.61 26.71 19.94
CA PRO A 23 22.46 25.96 20.39
C PRO A 23 22.87 24.49 20.54
N PRO A 24 22.48 23.81 21.62
CA PRO A 24 22.75 22.38 21.72
C PRO A 24 22.26 21.73 20.42
N PRO A 25 23.03 20.81 19.82
CA PRO A 25 22.58 20.10 18.62
C PRO A 25 21.18 19.58 18.92
N PRO A 26 20.24 19.66 17.95
CA PRO A 26 18.90 19.13 18.17
C PRO A 26 19.08 17.70 18.66
N THR A 27 18.79 17.49 19.95
CA THR A 27 18.73 16.16 20.50
C THR A 27 17.64 15.49 19.67
N SER A 28 18.05 14.55 18.82
CA SER A 28 17.16 13.62 18.14
C SER A 28 16.55 12.69 19.19
N SER A 29 15.91 13.25 20.21
CA SER A 29 15.00 12.57 21.10
C SER A 29 13.63 12.76 20.48
N ASP A 30 13.38 12.07 19.36
CA ASP A 30 12.03 11.89 18.86
C ASP A 30 11.27 11.12 19.95
N PRO A 31 10.28 11.71 20.64
CA PRO A 31 9.76 11.14 21.88
C PRO A 31 9.00 9.81 21.73
N GLN A 32 8.83 9.27 20.52
CA GLN A 32 8.19 7.98 20.27
C GLN A 32 8.72 7.34 18.98
N ALA A 33 9.96 6.85 18.96
CA ALA A 33 10.32 5.77 18.03
C ALA A 33 9.56 4.50 18.47
N SER A 34 8.25 4.44 18.21
CA SER A 34 7.43 3.28 18.50
C SER A 34 8.05 2.07 17.82
N ILE A 35 8.39 1.06 18.61
CA ILE A 35 9.02 -0.15 18.09
C ILE A 35 7.97 -0.91 17.26
N ILE A 36 8.09 -0.83 15.95
CA ILE A 36 7.29 -1.64 15.02
C ILE A 36 7.79 -3.08 15.07
N ARG A 37 6.92 -4.01 15.47
CA ARG A 37 7.22 -5.43 15.69
C ARG A 37 6.73 -6.35 14.58
N TRP A 38 5.80 -5.90 13.73
CA TRP A 38 5.36 -6.71 12.58
C TRP A 38 6.47 -6.83 11.53
N GLY A 39 6.44 -7.88 10.71
CA GLY A 39 7.46 -8.14 9.69
C GLY A 39 7.03 -9.20 8.68
N LEU A 40 7.97 -9.88 8.04
CA LEU A 40 7.65 -10.89 7.02
C LEU A 40 6.82 -12.06 7.57
N GLY A 41 6.94 -12.39 8.85
CA GLY A 41 6.06 -13.38 9.49
C GLY A 41 4.58 -12.99 9.41
N ASP A 42 4.27 -11.70 9.54
CA ASP A 42 2.91 -11.18 9.41
C ASP A 42 2.41 -11.24 7.96
N VAL A 43 3.30 -11.11 6.97
CA VAL A 43 2.94 -11.30 5.56
C VAL A 43 2.49 -12.74 5.32
N PHE A 44 3.25 -13.72 5.83
CA PHE A 44 2.88 -15.13 5.70
C PHE A 44 1.59 -15.48 6.44
N ILE A 45 1.32 -14.87 7.59
CA ILE A 45 0.03 -15.05 8.29
C ILE A 45 -1.11 -14.51 7.44
N GLY A 46 -0.97 -13.31 6.86
CA GLY A 46 -1.98 -12.76 5.96
C GLY A 46 -2.23 -13.63 4.72
N LEU A 47 -1.17 -14.16 4.10
CA LEU A 47 -1.28 -15.11 2.98
C LEU A 47 -1.97 -16.41 3.40
N ALA A 48 -1.61 -16.97 4.56
CA ALA A 48 -2.25 -18.18 5.08
C ALA A 48 -3.74 -17.96 5.34
N LEU A 49 -4.12 -16.82 5.94
CA LEU A 49 -5.51 -16.45 6.16
C LEU A 49 -6.27 -16.23 4.85
N TRP A 50 -5.63 -15.70 3.82
CA TRP A 50 -6.22 -15.57 2.49
C TRP A 50 -6.49 -16.94 1.85
N ILE A 51 -5.53 -17.89 1.93
CA ILE A 51 -5.72 -19.26 1.44
C ILE A 51 -6.85 -19.97 2.20
N VAL A 52 -6.86 -19.87 3.53
CA VAL A 52 -7.93 -20.43 4.36
C VAL A 52 -9.28 -19.81 4.00
N GLY A 53 -9.31 -18.50 3.77
CA GLY A 53 -10.47 -17.77 3.27
C GLY A 53 -10.99 -18.33 1.94
N GLY A 54 -10.10 -18.56 0.98
CA GLY A 54 -10.43 -19.19 -0.30
C GLY A 54 -11.03 -20.58 -0.14
N ILE A 55 -10.45 -21.43 0.71
CA ILE A 55 -10.98 -22.77 1.01
C ILE A 55 -12.39 -22.67 1.63
N VAL A 56 -12.58 -21.76 2.58
CA VAL A 56 -13.89 -21.52 3.20
C VAL A 56 -14.91 -21.05 2.16
N ALA A 57 -14.54 -20.12 1.28
CA ALA A 57 -15.40 -19.68 0.19
C ALA A 57 -15.79 -20.87 -0.71
N SER A 58 -14.83 -21.68 -1.15
CA SER A 58 -15.11 -22.86 -1.97
C SER A 58 -16.06 -23.83 -1.28
N ILE A 59 -15.89 -24.10 0.02
CA ILE A 59 -16.80 -24.96 0.78
C ILE A 59 -18.22 -24.37 0.81
N ILE A 60 -18.35 -23.07 1.05
CA ILE A 60 -19.66 -22.39 1.07
C ILE A 60 -20.34 -22.52 -0.29
N LEU A 61 -19.64 -22.23 -1.39
CA LEU A 61 -20.21 -22.27 -2.74
C LEU A 61 -20.67 -23.68 -3.14
N ILE A 62 -19.88 -24.70 -2.78
CA ILE A 62 -20.27 -26.10 -3.01
C ILE A 62 -21.52 -26.43 -2.18
N ALA A 63 -21.57 -26.02 -0.91
CA ALA A 63 -22.68 -26.31 0.00
C ALA A 63 -23.99 -25.60 -0.41
N THR A 64 -23.91 -24.42 -1.03
CA THR A 64 -25.09 -23.67 -1.48
C THR A 64 -25.58 -24.06 -2.87
N GLY A 65 -24.91 -25.01 -3.55
CA GLY A 65 -25.25 -25.44 -4.92
C GLY A 65 -24.79 -24.46 -6.01
N ASP A 66 -24.15 -23.35 -5.63
CA ASP A 66 -23.59 -22.36 -6.57
C ASP A 66 -22.26 -22.87 -7.20
N GLY A 67 -21.69 -23.96 -6.67
CA GLY A 67 -20.46 -24.57 -7.20
C GLY A 67 -20.66 -25.65 -8.27
N SER A 68 -21.90 -26.07 -8.56
CA SER A 68 -22.17 -27.24 -9.41
C SER A 68 -22.67 -26.95 -10.83
N ASP A 69 -23.30 -25.79 -11.08
CA ASP A 69 -23.97 -25.50 -12.37
C ASP A 69 -23.41 -24.28 -13.13
N SER A 70 -22.71 -23.35 -12.47
CA SER A 70 -21.98 -22.30 -13.19
C SER A 70 -20.74 -22.93 -13.82
N SER A 71 -20.58 -22.77 -15.14
CA SER A 71 -19.27 -22.96 -15.78
C SER A 71 -18.23 -22.28 -14.90
N LEU A 72 -17.16 -23.00 -14.51
CA LEU A 72 -16.06 -22.50 -13.66
C LEU A 72 -15.42 -21.20 -14.19
N THR A 73 -15.84 -20.77 -15.37
CA THR A 73 -15.45 -19.58 -16.10
C THR A 73 -16.18 -18.30 -15.66
N GLU A 74 -17.45 -18.33 -15.22
CA GLU A 74 -18.18 -17.11 -14.80
C GLU A 74 -18.79 -17.28 -13.40
N LEU A 75 -18.48 -16.37 -12.46
CA LEU A 75 -19.04 -16.40 -11.09
C LEU A 75 -20.34 -15.59 -11.00
N SER A 76 -21.33 -16.13 -10.29
CA SER A 76 -22.51 -15.37 -9.86
C SER A 76 -22.07 -14.18 -8.99
N LEU A 77 -22.89 -13.12 -8.91
CA LEU A 77 -22.58 -11.97 -8.02
C LEU A 77 -22.40 -12.42 -6.56
N GLY A 78 -23.21 -13.38 -6.11
CA GLY A 78 -23.12 -13.99 -4.79
C GLY A 78 -21.79 -14.72 -4.61
N ALA A 79 -21.42 -15.56 -5.58
CA ALA A 79 -20.18 -16.31 -5.56
C ALA A 79 -18.94 -15.42 -5.57
N LEU A 80 -18.95 -14.35 -6.38
CA LEU A 80 -17.88 -13.35 -6.42
C LEU A 80 -17.74 -12.64 -5.07
N THR A 81 -18.87 -12.21 -4.50
CA THR A 81 -18.89 -11.52 -3.21
C THR A 81 -18.35 -12.42 -2.10
N ILE A 82 -18.81 -13.67 -2.03
CA ILE A 82 -18.33 -14.66 -1.05
C ILE A 82 -16.83 -14.88 -1.21
N SER A 83 -16.35 -15.12 -2.43
CA SER A 83 -14.93 -15.37 -2.72
C SER A 83 -14.04 -14.21 -2.27
N MET A 84 -14.46 -12.96 -2.55
CA MET A 84 -13.72 -11.78 -2.13
C MET A 84 -13.73 -11.59 -0.61
N VAL A 85 -14.93 -11.59 0.00
CA VAL A 85 -15.11 -11.29 1.42
C VAL A 85 -14.41 -12.32 2.29
N CYS A 86 -14.43 -13.61 1.92
CA CYS A 86 -13.72 -14.64 2.66
C CYS A 86 -12.19 -14.50 2.59
N GLY A 87 -11.64 -13.90 1.52
CA GLY A 87 -10.19 -13.64 1.39
C GLY A 87 -9.71 -12.38 2.13
N TRP A 88 -10.60 -11.42 2.40
CA TRP A 88 -10.25 -10.14 3.05
C TRP A 88 -9.67 -10.24 4.46
N PRO A 89 -10.00 -11.23 5.32
CA PRO A 89 -9.29 -11.44 6.58
C PRO A 89 -7.76 -11.52 6.43
N GLY A 90 -7.27 -12.06 5.31
CA GLY A 90 -5.83 -12.12 5.01
C GLY A 90 -5.24 -10.78 4.59
N PHE A 91 -5.78 -10.18 3.52
CA PHE A 91 -5.19 -8.97 2.93
C PHE A 91 -5.60 -7.65 3.58
N LEU A 92 -6.77 -7.59 4.24
CA LEU A 92 -7.24 -6.40 4.95
C LEU A 92 -7.23 -6.62 6.46
N GLY A 93 -7.80 -7.73 6.92
CA GLY A 93 -7.95 -8.01 8.35
C GLY A 93 -6.61 -8.10 9.07
N TRP A 94 -5.68 -8.87 8.53
CA TRP A 94 -4.40 -9.08 9.19
C TRP A 94 -3.50 -7.84 9.26
N PRO A 95 -3.32 -7.03 8.19
CA PRO A 95 -2.60 -5.76 8.32
C PRO A 95 -3.21 -4.84 9.39
N VAL A 96 -4.53 -4.76 9.47
CA VAL A 96 -5.21 -4.00 10.53
C VAL A 96 -4.83 -4.55 11.90
N VAL A 97 -4.96 -5.86 12.13
CA VAL A 97 -4.55 -6.47 13.42
C VAL A 97 -3.06 -6.21 13.71
N ALA A 98 -2.20 -6.34 12.71
CA ALA A 98 -0.75 -6.12 12.84
C ALA A 98 -0.42 -4.67 13.24
N THR A 99 -1.06 -3.65 12.67
CA THR A 99 -0.84 -2.26 13.12
C THR A 99 -1.29 -2.05 14.56
N TYR A 100 -2.44 -2.63 14.97
CA TYR A 100 -2.99 -2.39 16.29
C TYR A 100 -2.24 -3.13 17.41
N TRP A 101 -1.75 -4.35 17.12
CA TRP A 101 -1.09 -5.21 18.11
C TRP A 101 0.43 -5.10 18.09
N LYS A 102 1.02 -4.78 16.93
CA LYS A 102 2.46 -4.83 16.71
C LYS A 102 3.03 -3.52 16.14
N GLY A 103 2.21 -2.49 15.93
CA GLY A 103 2.64 -1.22 15.34
C GLY A 103 2.14 0.00 16.11
N GLN A 104 1.94 1.10 15.40
CA GLN A 104 1.55 2.42 15.91
C GLN A 104 0.04 2.61 16.06
N ARG A 105 -0.78 1.59 15.79
CA ARG A 105 -2.25 1.70 15.78
C ARG A 105 -2.75 2.74 14.77
N SER A 106 -2.04 2.90 13.66
CA SER A 106 -2.36 3.86 12.60
C SER A 106 -1.89 3.31 11.26
N LEU A 107 -2.84 3.05 10.36
CA LEU A 107 -2.55 2.60 8.99
C LEU A 107 -1.73 3.64 8.22
N ARG A 108 -1.93 4.92 8.51
CA ARG A 108 -1.16 6.00 7.91
C ARG A 108 0.30 5.99 8.35
N LEU A 109 0.57 5.76 9.64
CA LEU A 109 1.95 5.78 10.14
C LEU A 109 2.69 4.47 9.85
N ASP A 110 2.04 3.32 10.05
CA ASP A 110 2.65 2.01 9.85
C ASP A 110 2.76 1.61 8.36
N PHE A 111 1.73 1.94 7.57
CA PHE A 111 1.59 1.50 6.18
C PHE A 111 1.52 2.64 5.17
N GLY A 112 1.70 3.90 5.60
CA GLY A 112 1.69 5.07 4.71
C GLY A 112 0.42 5.22 3.90
N LEU A 113 -0.69 4.71 4.41
CA LEU A 113 -1.99 4.92 3.80
C LEU A 113 -2.37 6.40 3.97
N ASP A 114 -1.97 7.21 3.01
CA ASP A 114 -2.24 8.64 2.91
C ASP A 114 -2.84 8.91 1.54
N PHE A 115 -3.87 9.75 1.48
CA PHE A 115 -4.56 10.04 0.23
C PHE A 115 -4.51 11.53 -0.07
N ARG A 116 -3.97 11.86 -1.25
CA ARG A 116 -3.95 13.21 -1.80
C ARG A 116 -4.84 13.24 -3.05
N PRO A 117 -5.58 14.32 -3.32
CA PRO A 117 -6.40 14.42 -4.52
C PRO A 117 -5.65 14.20 -5.83
N ILE A 118 -4.34 14.53 -5.87
CA ILE A 118 -3.49 14.27 -7.03
C ILE A 118 -3.26 12.78 -7.28
N ASP A 119 -3.35 11.93 -6.26
CA ASP A 119 -3.20 10.49 -6.38
C ASP A 119 -4.37 9.90 -7.20
N LEU A 120 -5.56 10.52 -7.15
CA LEU A 120 -6.68 10.17 -8.01
C LEU A 120 -6.36 10.45 -9.48
N ALA A 121 -5.72 11.59 -9.79
CA ALA A 121 -5.33 11.91 -11.15
C ALA A 121 -4.28 10.93 -11.68
N TRP A 122 -3.28 10.58 -10.86
CA TRP A 122 -2.31 9.54 -11.20
C TRP A 122 -2.94 8.16 -11.37
N GLY A 123 -3.91 7.82 -10.52
CA GLY A 123 -4.67 6.57 -10.64
C GLY A 123 -5.48 6.51 -11.94
N LEU A 124 -6.16 7.59 -12.32
CA LEU A 124 -6.92 7.67 -13.57
C LEU A 124 -6.03 7.61 -14.80
N VAL A 125 -4.92 8.36 -14.82
CA VAL A 125 -3.96 8.34 -15.94
C VAL A 125 -3.29 6.97 -16.03
N GLY A 126 -2.81 6.44 -14.91
CA GLY A 126 -2.20 5.12 -14.84
C GLY A 126 -3.14 4.01 -15.27
N GLY A 127 -4.40 4.03 -14.80
CA GLY A 127 -5.44 3.09 -15.21
C GLY A 127 -5.75 3.17 -16.70
N PHE A 128 -5.88 4.38 -17.25
CA PHE A 128 -6.09 4.57 -18.68
C PHE A 128 -4.91 4.03 -19.52
N VAL A 129 -3.68 4.35 -19.12
CA VAL A 129 -2.47 3.82 -19.78
C VAL A 129 -2.42 2.29 -19.69
N ALA A 130 -2.73 1.71 -18.53
CA ALA A 130 -2.78 0.27 -18.34
C ALA A 130 -3.84 -0.39 -19.25
N LEU A 131 -5.02 0.21 -19.41
CA LEU A 131 -6.05 -0.28 -20.32
C LEU A 131 -5.59 -0.24 -21.79
N VAL A 132 -4.94 0.84 -22.21
CA VAL A 132 -4.38 0.95 -23.58
C VAL A 132 -3.31 -0.11 -23.80
N LEU A 133 -2.36 -0.23 -22.88
CA LEU A 133 -1.27 -1.22 -22.99
C LEU A 133 -1.80 -2.65 -22.94
N SER A 134 -2.77 -2.94 -22.09
CA SER A 134 -3.44 -4.25 -22.01
C SER A 134 -4.15 -4.58 -23.32
N THR A 135 -4.87 -3.62 -23.91
CA THR A 135 -5.54 -3.79 -25.22
C THR A 135 -4.53 -4.06 -26.33
N LEU A 136 -3.44 -3.28 -26.39
CA LEU A 136 -2.38 -3.49 -27.37
C LEU A 136 -1.70 -4.85 -27.19
N GLY A 137 -1.43 -5.25 -25.94
CA GLY A 137 -0.89 -6.56 -25.61
C GLY A 137 -1.82 -7.69 -26.06
N GLY A 138 -3.13 -7.53 -25.84
CA GLY A 138 -4.16 -8.48 -26.31
C GLY A 138 -4.20 -8.61 -27.83
N ILE A 139 -4.08 -7.48 -28.56
CA ILE A 139 -3.98 -7.50 -30.03
C ILE A 139 -2.72 -8.24 -30.47
N VAL A 140 -1.56 -7.93 -29.89
CA VAL A 140 -0.30 -8.61 -30.22
C VAL A 140 -0.42 -10.11 -29.94
N TRP A 141 -1.03 -10.50 -28.81
CA TRP A 141 -1.25 -11.90 -28.45
C TRP A 141 -2.06 -12.64 -29.52
N VAL A 142 -3.19 -12.09 -29.94
CA VAL A 142 -4.06 -12.70 -30.97
C VAL A 142 -3.34 -12.83 -32.32
N LEU A 143 -2.36 -11.97 -32.61
CA LEU A 143 -1.58 -12.06 -33.85
C LEU A 143 -0.51 -13.17 -33.81
N ILE A 144 0.01 -13.52 -32.63
CA ILE A 144 1.10 -14.49 -32.48
C ILE A 144 0.66 -15.84 -31.90
N SER A 145 -0.52 -15.89 -31.29
CA SER A 145 -1.08 -17.07 -30.63
C SER A 145 -2.42 -17.45 -31.24
N SER A 146 -2.71 -18.75 -31.24
CA SER A 146 -4.04 -19.28 -31.61
C SER A 146 -4.98 -19.36 -30.41
N ASP A 147 -4.48 -19.09 -29.20
CA ASP A 147 -5.23 -19.16 -27.95
C ASP A 147 -5.86 -17.80 -27.61
N PRO A 148 -6.99 -17.80 -26.88
CA PRO A 148 -7.55 -16.57 -26.33
C PRO A 148 -6.51 -15.82 -25.48
N SER A 149 -6.59 -14.49 -25.48
CA SER A 149 -5.71 -13.68 -24.65
C SER A 149 -6.02 -13.92 -23.17
N PRO A 150 -5.02 -14.21 -22.33
CA PRO A 150 -5.23 -14.42 -20.91
C PRO A 150 -5.84 -13.16 -20.28
N SER A 151 -6.96 -13.33 -19.58
CA SER A 151 -7.64 -12.22 -18.93
C SER A 151 -7.90 -12.48 -17.45
N ASN A 152 -7.63 -11.46 -16.64
CA ASN A 152 -7.97 -11.46 -15.20
C ASN A 152 -9.43 -11.09 -14.95
N THR A 153 -10.28 -11.05 -15.98
CA THR A 153 -11.71 -10.70 -15.86
C THR A 153 -12.64 -11.82 -16.32
N GLU A 154 -12.12 -13.00 -16.62
CA GLU A 154 -12.92 -14.13 -17.13
C GLU A 154 -14.03 -14.51 -16.14
N PHE A 155 -13.74 -14.49 -14.84
CA PHE A 155 -14.70 -14.76 -13.77
C PHE A 155 -15.84 -13.74 -13.65
N LEU A 156 -15.76 -12.59 -14.34
CA LEU A 156 -16.81 -11.59 -14.33
C LEU A 156 -17.95 -11.99 -15.29
N PRO A 157 -19.22 -11.79 -14.91
CA PRO A 157 -20.34 -12.08 -15.79
C PRO A 157 -20.28 -11.22 -17.06
N THR A 158 -20.43 -11.84 -18.23
CA THR A 158 -20.32 -11.15 -19.54
C THR A 158 -21.45 -10.12 -19.76
N LYS A 159 -22.63 -10.32 -19.17
CA LYS A 159 -23.79 -9.43 -19.29
C LYS A 159 -24.39 -9.10 -17.92
N PRO A 160 -23.72 -8.27 -17.12
CA PRO A 160 -24.22 -7.91 -15.79
C PRO A 160 -25.43 -7.00 -15.90
N SER A 161 -26.36 -7.12 -14.95
CA SER A 161 -27.35 -6.05 -14.71
C SER A 161 -26.64 -4.75 -14.29
N VAL A 162 -27.31 -3.59 -14.40
CA VAL A 162 -26.73 -2.29 -13.97
C VAL A 162 -26.28 -2.35 -12.50
N LEU A 163 -27.08 -2.95 -11.62
CA LEU A 163 -26.73 -3.12 -10.22
C LEU A 163 -25.50 -4.02 -10.04
N THR A 164 -25.46 -5.15 -10.74
CA THR A 164 -24.33 -6.09 -10.72
C THR A 164 -23.05 -5.42 -11.19
N ALA A 165 -23.10 -4.66 -12.29
CA ALA A 165 -21.96 -3.92 -12.81
C ALA A 165 -21.44 -2.88 -11.81
N PHE A 166 -22.34 -2.14 -11.15
CA PHE A 166 -21.97 -1.16 -10.14
C PHE A 166 -21.28 -1.81 -8.93
N VAL A 167 -21.79 -2.95 -8.44
CA VAL A 167 -21.20 -3.68 -7.32
C VAL A 167 -19.82 -4.26 -7.70
N ILE A 168 -19.69 -4.84 -8.89
CA ILE A 168 -18.40 -5.33 -9.42
C ILE A 168 -17.40 -4.19 -9.52
N PHE A 169 -17.81 -3.05 -10.08
CA PHE A 169 -16.94 -1.88 -10.17
C PHE A 169 -16.45 -1.45 -8.79
N PHE A 170 -17.34 -1.34 -7.81
CA PHE A 170 -16.95 -0.93 -6.47
C PHE A 170 -16.02 -1.95 -5.80
N LEU A 171 -16.34 -3.24 -5.83
CA LEU A 171 -15.52 -4.28 -5.20
C LEU A 171 -14.17 -4.45 -5.89
N VAL A 172 -14.15 -4.59 -7.21
CA VAL A 172 -12.94 -4.92 -7.98
C VAL A 172 -12.10 -3.69 -8.27
N ALA A 173 -12.71 -2.58 -8.71
CA ALA A 173 -11.96 -1.41 -9.15
C ALA A 173 -11.62 -0.43 -8.01
N ILE A 174 -12.33 -0.50 -6.88
CA ILE A 174 -12.10 0.40 -5.73
C ILE A 174 -11.60 -0.37 -4.51
N CYS A 175 -12.34 -1.36 -4.01
CA CYS A 175 -11.96 -2.05 -2.78
C CYS A 175 -10.68 -2.87 -2.94
N THR A 176 -10.55 -3.65 -4.02
CA THR A 176 -9.36 -4.49 -4.23
C THR A 176 -8.06 -3.69 -4.25
N PRO A 177 -7.90 -2.59 -5.04
CA PRO A 177 -6.68 -1.79 -5.01
C PRO A 177 -6.35 -1.19 -3.63
N VAL A 178 -7.37 -0.82 -2.83
CA VAL A 178 -7.14 -0.32 -1.46
C VAL A 178 -6.60 -1.43 -0.56
N VAL A 179 -7.17 -2.63 -0.66
CA VAL A 179 -6.70 -3.81 0.08
C VAL A 179 -5.29 -4.21 -0.36
N GLU A 180 -5.00 -4.16 -1.66
CA GLU A 180 -3.68 -4.43 -2.23
C GLU A 180 -2.63 -3.43 -1.76
N GLU A 181 -2.91 -2.12 -1.80
CA GLU A 181 -1.97 -1.09 -1.32
C GLU A 181 -1.65 -1.31 0.16
N LEU A 182 -2.64 -1.68 0.97
CA LEU A 182 -2.44 -1.97 2.39
C LEU A 182 -1.58 -3.21 2.63
N PHE A 183 -1.81 -4.29 1.89
CA PHE A 183 -1.06 -5.53 2.08
C PHE A 183 0.32 -5.48 1.43
N PHE A 184 0.39 -5.16 0.14
CA PHE A 184 1.63 -5.24 -0.64
C PHE A 184 2.55 -4.06 -0.37
N ARG A 185 2.08 -2.82 -0.47
CA ARG A 185 2.92 -1.64 -0.20
C ARG A 185 3.03 -1.34 1.29
N GLY A 186 1.93 -1.50 2.01
CA GLY A 186 1.85 -1.35 3.46
C GLY A 186 2.69 -2.38 4.19
N LEU A 187 2.17 -3.60 4.32
CA LEU A 187 2.76 -4.64 5.14
C LEU A 187 4.02 -5.26 4.49
N PHE A 188 3.92 -5.75 3.26
CA PHE A 188 4.97 -6.55 2.63
C PHE A 188 6.20 -5.74 2.23
N PHE A 189 6.05 -4.68 1.44
CA PHE A 189 7.16 -3.85 0.97
C PHE A 189 7.92 -3.20 2.13
N ARG A 190 7.22 -2.71 3.17
CA ARG A 190 7.90 -2.18 4.37
C ARG A 190 8.57 -3.26 5.20
N ALA A 191 8.01 -4.47 5.26
CA ALA A 191 8.67 -5.60 5.90
C ALA A 191 9.96 -6.00 5.16
N LEU A 192 9.96 -5.93 3.82
CA LEU A 192 11.16 -6.10 2.99
C LEU A 192 12.18 -4.99 3.26
N GLY A 193 11.75 -3.73 3.24
CA GLY A 193 12.62 -2.56 3.43
C GLY A 193 13.28 -2.48 4.82
N ARG A 194 12.74 -3.18 5.82
CA ARG A 194 13.41 -3.34 7.13
C ARG A 194 14.50 -4.42 7.15
N ARG A 195 14.51 -5.33 6.18
CA ARG A 195 15.52 -6.41 6.07
C ARG A 195 16.54 -6.20 4.94
N TRP A 196 16.12 -5.53 3.88
CA TRP A 196 16.90 -5.34 2.67
C TRP A 196 16.89 -3.88 2.23
N ASN A 197 17.84 -3.51 1.36
CA ASN A 197 17.88 -2.17 0.79
C ASN A 197 16.69 -1.91 -0.15
N LEU A 198 16.47 -0.64 -0.50
CA LEU A 198 15.35 -0.21 -1.32
C LEU A 198 15.29 -0.95 -2.67
N ALA A 199 16.42 -1.10 -3.36
CA ALA A 199 16.47 -1.73 -4.68
C ALA A 199 16.00 -3.19 -4.62
N THR A 200 16.52 -3.97 -3.67
CA THR A 200 16.11 -5.35 -3.43
C THR A 200 14.64 -5.43 -3.02
N GLY A 201 14.17 -4.51 -2.16
CA GLY A 201 12.77 -4.42 -1.76
C GLY A 201 11.84 -4.20 -2.96
N VAL A 202 12.20 -3.27 -3.85
CA VAL A 202 11.44 -2.99 -5.08
C VAL A 202 11.39 -4.23 -5.97
N ILE A 203 12.54 -4.82 -6.30
CA ILE A 203 12.62 -6.00 -7.17
C ILE A 203 11.78 -7.16 -6.62
N ILE A 204 11.95 -7.51 -5.35
CA ILE A 204 11.20 -8.63 -4.74
C ILE A 204 9.71 -8.31 -4.70
N SER A 205 9.33 -7.09 -4.32
CA SER A 205 7.91 -6.71 -4.26
C SER A 205 7.24 -6.76 -5.63
N SER A 206 7.94 -6.33 -6.68
CA SER A 206 7.43 -6.32 -8.06
C SER A 206 7.39 -7.71 -8.70
N LEU A 207 8.14 -8.69 -8.19
CA LEU A 207 8.07 -10.09 -8.67
C LEU A 207 6.91 -10.86 -8.02
N VAL A 208 6.50 -10.46 -6.81
CA VAL A 208 5.45 -11.13 -6.04
C VAL A 208 4.07 -10.52 -6.30
N PHE A 209 4.03 -9.23 -6.61
CA PHE A 209 2.82 -8.51 -7.03
C PHE A 209 2.50 -8.83 -8.50
#